data_AF-A0A9D5NW23-F1
#
_entry.id   AF-A0A9D5NW23-F1
#
_cell.length_a   1.000
_cell.length_b   1.000
_cell.length_c   1.000
_cell.angle_alpha   90.00
_cell.angle_beta   90.00
_cell.angle_gamma   90.00
#
_symmetry.space_group_name_H-M   'P 1'
#
loop_
_entity.id
_entity.type
_entity.pdbx_description
1 polymer ?
#
loop_
_entity_poly.entity_id
_entity_poly.type
_entity_poly.pdbx_seq_one_letter_code
_entity_poly.pdbx_strand_id
1 'polypeptide(L)'
;MLNYASIITFQKYLYQLDSTYKYLYQIFCAFCADFLRKISNFAMYLEIIKSSTVMAQSAKSFGRMELAQLYFPYILPRSAWQKLKSLLDEDPALQHLLSLKRRTFLPSEVNIIYQRLGHP
;
A
#
# COMPACT_ATOMS: atom_id res chain seq x y z
N MET A 1 -39.20 14.23 34.80
CA MET A 1 -40.28 14.87 34.02
C MET A 1 -39.68 16.01 33.22
N LEU A 2 -39.16 15.73 32.03
CA LEU A 2 -38.81 16.76 31.04
C LEU A 2 -40.07 16.97 30.19
N ASN A 3 -40.57 18.19 30.22
CA ASN A 3 -41.85 18.60 29.65
C ASN A 3 -41.95 18.27 28.16
N TYR A 4 -42.97 17.48 27.77
CA TYR A 4 -43.33 17.22 26.37
C TYR A 4 -43.54 18.53 25.57
N ALA A 5 -43.86 19.63 26.26
CA ALA A 5 -43.97 20.96 25.67
C ALA A 5 -42.65 21.49 25.08
N SER A 6 -41.49 21.13 25.65
CA SER A 6 -40.18 21.60 25.14
C SER A 6 -39.75 20.89 23.85
N ILE A 7 -40.20 19.65 23.65
CA ILE A 7 -39.88 18.83 22.46
C ILE A 7 -40.66 19.35 21.24
N ILE A 8 -41.93 19.74 21.43
CA ILE A 8 -42.76 20.26 20.34
C ILE A 8 -42.27 21.64 19.86
N THR A 9 -41.75 22.48 20.77
CA THR A 9 -41.16 23.77 20.38
C THR A 9 -39.89 23.59 19.54
N PHE A 10 -39.06 22.58 19.83
CA PHE A 10 -37.88 22.26 19.03
C PHE A 10 -38.23 21.72 17.64
N GLN A 11 -39.28 20.90 17.55
CA GLN A 11 -39.75 20.35 16.29
C GLN A 11 -40.35 21.44 15.37
N LYS A 12 -40.94 22.48 15.96
CA LYS A 12 -41.48 23.63 15.23
C LYS A 12 -40.38 24.54 14.65
N TYR A 13 -39.23 24.65 15.32
CA TYR A 13 -38.05 25.37 14.80
C TYR A 13 -37.38 24.66 13.61
N LEU A 14 -37.44 23.33 13.54
CA LEU A 14 -36.91 22.56 12.40
C LEU A 14 -37.80 22.65 11.15
N TYR A 15 -39.08 23.02 11.30
CA TYR A 15 -40.02 23.17 10.18
C TYR A 15 -40.00 24.57 9.54
N GLN A 16 -39.20 25.49 10.08
CA GLN A 16 -39.06 26.87 9.59
C GLN A 16 -37.66 27.14 9.02
N LEU A 17 -36.88 26.09 8.77
CA LEU A 17 -35.66 26.15 7.98
C LEU A 17 -36.03 25.97 6.50
N ASP A 18 -36.08 27.14 5.88
CA ASP A 18 -36.29 27.50 4.49
C ASP A 18 -35.84 26.47 3.43
N SER A 19 -36.55 26.48 2.29
CA SER A 19 -36.39 25.60 1.12
C SER A 19 -34.94 25.56 0.55
N THR A 20 -34.12 26.54 0.93
CA THR A 20 -32.69 26.68 0.58
C THR A 20 -31.77 25.61 1.16
N TYR A 21 -32.05 25.02 2.33
CA TYR A 21 -31.16 24.02 2.95
C TYR A 21 -31.30 22.61 2.37
N LYS A 22 -32.44 22.28 1.74
CA LYS A 22 -32.64 20.99 1.06
C LYS A 22 -31.76 20.86 -0.20
N TYR A 23 -31.69 21.93 -1.00
CA TYR A 23 -30.83 21.97 -2.19
C TYR A 23 -29.35 21.92 -1.83
N LEU A 24 -28.94 22.62 -0.77
CA LEU A 24 -27.57 22.56 -0.27
C LEU A 24 -27.18 21.16 0.19
N TYR A 25 -28.05 20.42 0.88
CA TYR A 25 -27.78 19.04 1.28
C TYR A 25 -27.68 18.08 0.09
N GLN A 26 -28.52 18.27 -0.94
CA GLN A 26 -28.49 17.47 -2.17
C GLN A 26 -27.22 17.72 -3.00
N ILE A 27 -26.77 18.97 -3.09
CA ILE A 27 -25.51 19.35 -3.75
C ILE A 27 -24.31 18.82 -2.95
N PHE A 28 -24.34 18.88 -1.61
CA PHE A 28 -23.28 18.34 -0.76
C PHE A 28 -23.16 16.81 -0.86
N CYS A 29 -24.29 16.09 -0.93
CA CYS A 29 -24.32 14.65 -1.18
C CYS A 29 -23.81 14.27 -2.58
N ALA A 30 -24.16 15.03 -3.63
CA ALA A 30 -23.66 14.78 -4.98
C ALA A 30 -22.13 15.01 -5.06
N PHE A 31 -21.63 16.07 -4.43
CA PHE A 31 -20.20 16.35 -4.38
C PHE A 31 -19.42 15.29 -3.58
N CYS A 32 -19.99 14.80 -2.46
CA CYS A 32 -19.42 13.69 -1.70
C CYS A 32 -19.38 12.39 -2.51
N ALA A 33 -20.45 12.05 -3.25
CA ALA A 33 -20.49 10.82 -4.05
C ALA A 33 -19.46 10.83 -5.20
N ASP A 34 -19.33 11.95 -5.92
CA ASP A 34 -18.33 12.08 -7.00
C ASP A 34 -16.89 12.10 -6.46
N PHE A 35 -16.67 12.72 -5.30
CA PHE A 35 -15.36 12.74 -4.64
C PHE A 35 -14.96 11.35 -4.15
N LEU A 36 -15.87 10.61 -3.52
CA LEU A 36 -15.64 9.23 -3.09
C LEU A 36 -15.40 8.29 -4.29
N ARG A 37 -16.09 8.50 -5.42
CA ARG A 37 -15.87 7.73 -6.66
C ARG A 37 -14.48 8.00 -7.26
N LYS A 38 -14.01 9.25 -7.20
CA LYS A 38 -12.64 9.62 -7.61
C LYS A 38 -11.58 9.02 -6.69
N ILE A 39 -11.81 8.98 -5.38
CA ILE A 39 -10.90 8.32 -4.43
C ILE A 39 -10.84 6.82 -4.69
N SER A 40 -11.99 6.15 -4.91
CA SER A 40 -12.03 4.72 -5.22
C SER A 40 -11.32 4.38 -6.54
N ASN A 41 -11.51 5.19 -7.58
CA ASN A 41 -10.82 4.99 -8.85
C ASN A 41 -9.31 5.24 -8.71
N PHE A 42 -8.90 6.23 -7.91
CA PHE A 42 -7.48 6.49 -7.64
C PHE A 42 -6.82 5.33 -6.88
N ALA A 43 -7.50 4.74 -5.89
CA ALA A 43 -7.03 3.57 -5.17
C ALA A 43 -6.81 2.36 -6.11
N MET A 44 -7.76 2.12 -7.04
CA MET A 44 -7.63 1.05 -8.05
C MET A 44 -6.44 1.28 -8.99
N TYR A 45 -6.22 2.51 -9.46
CA TYR A 45 -5.05 2.83 -10.29
C TYR A 45 -3.72 2.66 -9.55
N LEU A 46 -3.67 3.00 -8.25
CA LEU A 46 -2.47 2.78 -7.43
C LEU A 46 -2.15 1.28 -7.26
N GLU A 47 -3.15 0.42 -7.10
CA GLU A 47 -2.94 -1.03 -7.03
C GLU A 47 -2.41 -1.61 -8.35
N ILE A 48 -2.90 -1.11 -9.49
CA ILE A 48 -2.41 -1.49 -10.82
C ILE A 48 -0.95 -1.06 -11.01
N ILE A 49 -0.60 0.17 -10.59
CA ILE A 49 0.78 0.68 -10.71
C ILE A 49 1.71 -0.12 -9.78
N LYS A 50 1.28 -0.42 -8.55
CA LYS A 50 2.06 -1.24 -7.61
C LYS A 50 2.31 -2.65 -8.14
N SER A 51 1.33 -3.23 -8.84
CA SER A 51 1.46 -4.55 -9.47
C SER A 51 2.41 -4.52 -10.68
N SER A 52 2.37 -3.43 -11.45
CA SER A 52 3.25 -3.20 -12.60
C SER A 52 4.72 -2.99 -12.19
N THR A 53 4.96 -2.26 -11.10
CA THR A 53 6.33 -2.01 -10.61
C THR A 53 6.98 -3.26 -10.04
N VAL A 54 6.21 -4.16 -9.43
CA VAL A 54 6.70 -5.45 -8.91
C VAL A 54 7.28 -6.32 -10.04
N MET A 55 6.58 -6.41 -11.18
CA MET A 55 7.05 -7.16 -12.35
C MET A 55 8.26 -6.50 -13.05
N ALA A 56 8.32 -5.17 -13.03
CA ALA A 56 9.46 -4.43 -13.59
C ALA A 56 10.72 -4.56 -12.73
N GLN A 57 10.58 -4.65 -11.40
CA GLN A 57 11.72 -4.89 -10.51
C GLN A 57 12.28 -6.30 -10.66
N SER A 58 11.44 -7.32 -10.83
CA SER A 58 11.93 -8.69 -11.08
C SER A 58 12.66 -8.86 -12.41
N ALA A 59 12.53 -7.92 -13.35
CA ALA A 59 13.23 -7.94 -14.63
C ALA A 59 14.66 -7.36 -14.57
N LYS A 60 15.04 -6.73 -13.45
CA LYS A 60 16.34 -6.08 -13.29
C LYS A 60 17.33 -6.99 -12.57
N SER A 61 18.55 -7.10 -13.09
CA SER A 61 19.66 -7.71 -12.35
C SER A 61 20.09 -6.80 -11.22
N PHE A 62 20.20 -7.34 -10.00
CA PHE A 62 20.63 -6.58 -8.83
C PHE A 62 21.99 -7.07 -8.33
N GLY A 63 22.84 -6.13 -7.89
CA GLY A 63 23.99 -6.48 -7.08
C GLY A 63 23.55 -7.08 -5.74
N ARG A 64 24.35 -7.97 -5.16
CA ARG A 64 24.06 -8.59 -3.84
C ARG A 64 23.72 -7.57 -2.75
N MET A 65 24.51 -6.50 -2.69
CA MET A 65 24.33 -5.43 -1.70
C MET A 65 23.13 -4.55 -2.04
N GLU A 66 22.87 -4.28 -3.31
CA GLU A 66 21.68 -3.52 -3.73
C GLU A 66 20.41 -4.26 -3.37
N LEU A 67 20.33 -5.56 -3.68
CA LEU A 67 19.20 -6.40 -3.31
C LEU A 67 19.00 -6.41 -1.79
N ALA A 68 20.07 -6.57 -1.02
CA ALA A 68 19.98 -6.54 0.44
C ALA A 68 19.56 -5.19 1.00
N GLN A 69 19.94 -4.09 0.35
CA GLN A 69 19.50 -2.74 0.73
C GLN A 69 18.01 -2.51 0.48
N LEU A 70 17.42 -3.16 -0.53
CA LEU A 70 15.97 -3.10 -0.72
C LEU A 70 15.23 -3.67 0.49
N TYR A 71 15.66 -4.83 1.00
CA TYR A 71 15.06 -5.44 2.19
C TYR A 71 15.39 -4.70 3.49
N PHE A 72 16.59 -4.12 3.59
CA PHE A 72 17.07 -3.49 4.82
C PHE A 72 17.63 -2.08 4.55
N PRO A 73 16.75 -1.08 4.30
CA PRO A 73 17.17 0.25 3.86
C PRO A 73 17.93 1.05 4.93
N TYR A 74 17.75 0.72 6.21
CA TYR A 74 18.37 1.45 7.34
C TYR A 74 19.67 0.81 7.84
N ILE A 75 20.13 -0.27 7.21
CA ILE A 75 21.34 -1.01 7.61
C ILE A 75 22.45 -0.69 6.61
N LEU A 76 23.72 -0.70 7.04
CA LEU A 76 24.85 -0.56 6.11
C LEU A 76 24.85 -1.69 5.05
N PRO A 77 25.21 -1.43 3.78
CA PRO A 77 25.12 -2.40 2.68
C PRO A 77 25.78 -3.76 2.96
N ARG A 78 26.95 -3.73 3.63
CA ARG A 78 27.69 -4.93 4.00
C ARG A 78 26.95 -5.76 5.06
N SER A 79 26.39 -5.11 6.08
CA SER A 79 25.64 -5.75 7.16
C SER A 79 24.28 -6.25 6.67
N ALA A 80 23.62 -5.47 5.80
CA ALA A 80 22.40 -5.87 5.12
C ALA A 80 22.62 -7.16 4.31
N TRP A 81 23.73 -7.24 3.58
CA TRP A 81 24.10 -8.46 2.84
C TRP A 81 24.34 -9.65 3.77
N GLN A 82 25.01 -9.48 4.92
CA GLN A 82 25.19 -10.59 5.87
C GLN A 82 23.85 -11.10 6.42
N LYS A 83 22.92 -10.18 6.71
CA LYS A 83 21.58 -10.53 7.17
C LYS A 83 20.80 -11.26 6.08
N LEU A 84 20.80 -10.74 4.85
CA LEU A 84 20.18 -11.42 3.71
C LEU A 84 20.82 -12.79 3.45
N LYS A 85 22.15 -12.89 3.55
CA LYS A 85 22.87 -14.16 3.40
C LYS A 85 22.42 -15.20 4.43
N SER A 86 22.23 -14.79 5.68
CA SER A 86 21.70 -15.69 6.73
C SER A 86 20.32 -16.22 6.34
N LEU A 87 19.43 -15.35 5.88
CA LEU A 87 18.08 -15.74 5.44
C LEU A 87 18.11 -16.68 4.21
N LEU A 88 19.05 -16.46 3.29
CA LEU A 88 19.26 -17.35 2.14
C LEU A 88 19.85 -18.71 2.55
N ASP A 89 20.61 -18.76 3.64
CA ASP A 89 21.20 -19.99 4.17
C ASP A 89 20.15 -20.84 4.91
N GLU A 90 19.16 -20.20 5.55
CA GLU A 90 18.06 -20.88 6.22
C GLU A 90 17.09 -21.59 5.26
N ASP A 91 16.93 -21.09 4.01
CA ASP A 91 16.08 -21.73 3.00
C ASP A 91 16.92 -22.68 2.09
N PRO A 92 16.69 -24.01 2.16
CA PRO A 92 17.43 -24.98 1.33
C PRO A 92 17.23 -24.76 -0.18
N ALA A 93 16.12 -24.15 -0.60
CA ALA A 93 15.89 -23.81 -1.99
C ALA A 93 16.75 -22.63 -2.48
N LEU A 94 17.27 -21.79 -1.58
CA LEU A 94 18.04 -20.59 -1.90
C LEU A 94 19.54 -20.77 -1.65
N GLN A 95 19.96 -21.77 -0.86
CA GLN A 95 21.38 -22.07 -0.59
C GLN A 95 22.23 -22.20 -1.86
N HIS A 96 21.67 -22.75 -2.94
CA HIS A 96 22.39 -22.89 -4.21
C HIS A 96 22.83 -21.52 -4.77
N LEU A 97 22.10 -20.44 -4.52
CA LEU A 97 22.46 -19.08 -4.93
C LEU A 97 23.70 -18.56 -4.20
N LEU A 98 23.95 -19.02 -2.97
CA LEU A 98 25.15 -18.66 -2.20
C LEU A 98 26.40 -19.36 -2.75
N SER A 99 26.24 -20.56 -3.31
CA SER A 99 27.34 -21.31 -3.94
C SER A 99 27.85 -20.64 -5.21
N LEU A 100 26.98 -19.89 -5.90
CA LEU A 100 27.33 -19.14 -7.08
C LEU A 100 28.22 -17.96 -6.66
N LYS A 101 29.53 -18.02 -6.94
CA LYS A 101 30.50 -16.95 -6.61
C LYS A 101 30.27 -15.61 -7.35
N ARG A 102 29.11 -15.42 -8.00
CA ARG A 102 28.76 -14.25 -8.80
C ARG A 102 28.28 -13.09 -7.94
N ARG A 103 28.79 -11.88 -8.18
CA ARG A 103 28.46 -10.66 -7.40
C ARG A 103 27.07 -10.07 -7.70
N THR A 104 26.42 -10.57 -8.74
CA THR A 104 25.15 -10.06 -9.27
C THR A 104 24.18 -11.22 -9.37
N PHE A 105 22.93 -10.99 -8.96
CA PHE A 105 21.84 -11.94 -9.14
C PHE A 105 21.13 -11.70 -10.46
N LEU A 106 20.81 -12.79 -11.15
CA LEU A 106 19.99 -12.76 -12.35
C LEU A 106 18.54 -12.40 -11.99
N PRO A 107 17.80 -11.79 -12.94
CA PRO A 107 16.37 -11.49 -12.75
C PRO A 107 15.55 -12.71 -12.27
N SER A 108 15.85 -13.89 -12.80
CA SER A 108 15.23 -15.15 -12.39
C SER A 108 15.53 -15.54 -10.94
N GLU A 109 16.78 -15.37 -10.50
CA GLU A 109 17.22 -15.65 -9.13
C GLU A 109 16.58 -14.67 -8.15
N VAL A 110 16.53 -13.38 -8.51
CA VAL A 110 15.85 -12.34 -7.73
C VAL A 110 14.37 -12.66 -7.57
N ASN A 111 13.70 -13.12 -8.63
CA ASN A 111 12.31 -13.53 -8.53
C ASN A 111 12.12 -14.71 -7.56
N ILE A 112 13.00 -15.71 -7.59
CA ILE A 112 12.94 -16.84 -6.64
C ILE A 112 13.10 -16.34 -5.20
N ILE A 113 14.03 -15.40 -4.97
CA ILE A 113 14.22 -14.77 -3.65
C ILE A 113 12.93 -14.05 -3.22
N TYR A 114 12.30 -13.25 -4.09
CA TYR A 114 11.04 -12.55 -3.75
C TYR A 114 9.86 -13.50 -3.48
N GLN A 115 9.77 -14.62 -4.21
CA GLN A 115 8.72 -15.61 -3.98
C GLN A 115 8.87 -16.31 -2.62
N ARG A 116 10.10 -16.44 -2.11
CA ARG A 116 10.40 -17.16 -0.86
C ARG A 116 10.43 -16.24 0.36
N LEU A 117 11.12 -15.11 0.26
CA LEU A 117 11.34 -14.15 1.35
C LEU A 117 10.28 -13.03 1.40
N GLY A 118 9.47 -12.89 0.34
CA GLY A 118 8.56 -11.77 0.16
C GLY A 118 9.22 -10.61 -0.59
N HIS A 119 8.41 -9.68 -1.07
CA HIS A 119 8.92 -8.46 -1.69
C HIS A 119 9.29 -7.44 -0.60
N PRO A 120 10.40 -6.72 -0.76
CA PRO A 120 10.82 -5.66 0.18
C PRO A 120 9.85 -4.48 0.20
#